data_AF-A0A947RSV1-F1
#
_entry.id   AF-A0A947RSV1-F1
#
_cell.length_a   1.000
_cell.length_b   1.000
_cell.length_c   1.000
_cell.angle_alpha   90.00
_cell.angle_beta   90.00
_cell.angle_gamma   90.00
#
_symmetry.space_group_name_H-M   'P 1'
#
loop_
_entity.id
_entity.type
_entity.pdbx_description
1 polymer ?
#
loop_
_entity_poly.entity_id
_entity_poly.type
_entity_poly.pdbx_seq_one_letter_code
_entity_poly.pdbx_strand_id
1 'polypeptide(L)'
;MDTETARADIDFIRDVLRRTQARIDTHSFHSVHWGAIVLVWYPAANYFCSRERYDVSTALTIGCVVVGTLFSIVRETRLSRRPRLEGGNTFIGDQVKLITAFCIGAGLFFSILGPRLGLLPDAGISIVWGFAYAVLAFMLGVVYTREYLYAGVAIFAGSVLAMLFPLYMGYILGPFMGLGLMVPGLMGERRVRKLVDGHA
;
A
#
# COMPACT_ATOMS: atom_id res chain seq x y z
N MET A 1 20.18 7.23 -38.09
CA MET A 1 19.27 7.64 -37.01
C MET A 1 19.95 8.78 -36.30
N ASP A 2 19.35 9.97 -36.32
CA ASP A 2 20.05 11.20 -35.98
C ASP A 2 20.14 11.37 -34.46
N THR A 3 21.30 11.76 -33.94
CA THR A 3 21.55 11.86 -32.48
C THR A 3 20.56 12.81 -31.78
N GLU A 4 20.03 13.77 -32.54
CA GLU A 4 19.06 14.77 -32.11
C GLU A 4 17.65 14.17 -31.92
N THR A 5 17.23 13.24 -32.79
CA THR A 5 15.94 12.51 -32.63
C THR A 5 15.97 11.58 -31.43
N ALA A 6 17.07 10.85 -31.23
CA ALA A 6 17.24 10.01 -30.04
C ALA A 6 17.20 10.82 -28.73
N ARG A 7 17.76 12.04 -28.73
CA ARG A 7 17.73 12.93 -27.57
C ARG A 7 16.31 13.46 -27.29
N ALA A 8 15.62 13.91 -28.34
CA ALA A 8 14.24 14.38 -28.23
C ALA A 8 13.30 13.28 -27.70
N ASP A 9 13.47 12.04 -28.16
CA ASP A 9 12.69 10.89 -27.68
C ASP A 9 12.97 10.59 -26.21
N ILE A 10 14.23 10.62 -25.77
CA ILE A 10 14.59 10.43 -24.37
C ILE A 10 13.98 11.53 -23.48
N ASP A 11 14.02 12.79 -23.92
CA ASP A 11 13.46 13.91 -23.16
C ASP A 11 11.93 13.85 -23.10
N PHE A 12 11.27 13.43 -24.18
CA PHE A 12 9.83 13.14 -24.18
C PHE A 12 9.47 12.01 -23.21
N ILE A 13 10.19 10.88 -23.25
CA ILE A 13 9.97 9.75 -22.34
C ILE A 13 10.15 10.19 -20.89
N ARG A 14 11.20 10.97 -20.59
CA ARG A 14 11.46 11.50 -19.24
C ARG A 14 10.32 12.40 -18.76
N ASP A 15 9.80 13.28 -19.61
CA ASP A 15 8.71 14.17 -19.22
C ASP A 15 7.40 13.40 -18.98
N VAL A 16 7.08 12.42 -19.83
CA VAL A 16 5.92 11.54 -19.62
C VAL A 16 6.05 10.79 -18.30
N LEU A 17 7.21 10.16 -18.04
CA LEU A 17 7.46 9.44 -16.78
C LEU A 17 7.33 10.37 -15.56
N ARG A 18 7.87 11.59 -15.64
CA ARG A 18 7.78 12.57 -14.55
C ARG A 18 6.33 12.99 -14.25
N ARG A 19 5.54 13.29 -15.28
CA ARG A 19 4.12 13.67 -15.10
C ARG A 19 3.29 12.53 -14.53
N THR A 20 3.52 11.30 -15.02
CA THR A 20 2.84 10.12 -14.50
C THR A 20 3.24 9.82 -13.05
N GLN A 21 4.53 9.97 -12.74
CA GLN A 21 5.04 9.78 -11.38
C GLN A 21 4.41 10.77 -10.40
N ALA A 22 4.35 12.05 -10.77
CA ALA A 22 3.74 13.10 -9.94
C ALA A 22 2.25 12.81 -9.65
N ARG A 23 1.51 12.30 -10.63
CA ARG A 23 0.10 11.91 -10.44
C ARG A 23 -0.05 10.80 -9.41
N ILE A 24 0.74 9.74 -9.52
CA ILE A 24 0.70 8.63 -8.55
C ILE A 24 1.17 9.12 -7.16
N ASP A 25 2.20 9.97 -7.13
CA ASP A 25 2.78 10.52 -5.89
C ASP A 25 1.72 11.31 -5.09
N THR A 26 0.74 11.94 -5.75
CA THR A 26 -0.37 12.63 -5.05
C THR A 26 -1.32 11.69 -4.29
N HIS A 27 -1.30 10.40 -4.59
CA HIS A 27 -2.07 9.37 -3.88
C HIS A 27 -1.22 8.59 -2.85
N SER A 28 0.08 8.89 -2.73
CA SER A 28 1.00 8.24 -1.77
C SER A 28 0.55 8.35 -0.32
N PHE A 29 -0.31 9.33 0.00
CA PHE A 29 -0.91 9.47 1.31
C PHE A 29 -1.72 8.24 1.74
N HIS A 30 -2.27 7.47 0.78
CA HIS A 30 -2.97 6.23 1.09
C HIS A 30 -2.05 5.20 1.74
N SER A 31 -0.85 5.03 1.20
CA SER A 31 0.17 4.13 1.75
C SER A 31 0.63 4.57 3.14
N VAL A 32 0.78 5.89 3.36
CA VAL A 32 1.18 6.42 4.67
C VAL A 32 0.12 6.14 5.73
N HIS A 33 -1.14 6.44 5.45
CA HIS A 33 -2.18 6.28 6.47
C HIS A 33 -2.49 4.79 6.72
N TRP A 34 -2.54 3.94 5.68
CA TRP A 34 -2.81 2.52 5.85
C TRP A 34 -1.65 1.85 6.56
N GLY A 35 -0.41 2.25 6.23
CA GLY A 35 0.77 1.80 6.95
C GLY A 35 0.73 2.18 8.43
N ALA A 36 0.31 3.42 8.77
CA ALA A 36 0.16 3.84 10.17
C ALA A 36 -0.94 3.07 10.90
N ILE A 37 -2.06 2.78 10.23
CA ILE A 37 -3.14 1.96 10.79
C ILE A 37 -2.62 0.56 11.07
N VAL A 38 -2.01 -0.11 10.09
CA VAL A 38 -1.52 -1.49 10.22
C VAL A 38 -0.42 -1.60 11.29
N LEU A 39 0.46 -0.59 11.39
CA LEU A 39 1.51 -0.51 12.39
C LEU A 39 0.96 -0.63 13.82
N VAL A 40 -0.21 -0.05 14.10
CA VAL A 40 -0.84 -0.07 15.43
C VAL A 40 -1.84 -1.21 15.56
N TRP A 41 -2.64 -1.42 14.51
CA TRP A 41 -3.76 -2.36 14.51
C TRP A 41 -3.30 -3.80 14.69
N TYR A 42 -2.28 -4.26 13.95
CA TYR A 42 -1.85 -5.66 14.01
C TYR A 42 -1.29 -6.06 15.39
N PRO A 43 -0.39 -5.27 16.01
CA PRO A 43 0.06 -5.53 17.38
C PRO A 43 -1.08 -5.48 18.41
N ALA A 44 -1.98 -4.51 18.29
CA ALA A 44 -3.09 -4.37 19.23
C ALA A 44 -4.10 -5.52 19.10
N ALA A 45 -4.45 -5.93 17.88
CA ALA A 45 -5.30 -7.08 17.63
C ALA A 45 -4.68 -8.36 18.20
N ASN A 46 -3.38 -8.57 17.98
CA ASN A 46 -2.66 -9.72 18.52
C ASN A 46 -2.62 -9.71 20.06
N TYR A 47 -2.41 -8.54 20.68
CA TYR A 47 -2.49 -8.37 22.13
C TYR A 47 -3.85 -8.81 22.69
N PHE A 48 -4.96 -8.34 22.10
CA PHE A 48 -6.30 -8.70 22.58
C PHE A 48 -6.61 -10.19 22.35
N CYS A 49 -6.23 -10.74 21.19
CA CYS A 49 -6.38 -12.18 20.94
C CYS A 49 -5.57 -13.03 21.94
N SER A 50 -4.36 -12.59 22.33
CA SER A 50 -3.53 -13.29 23.33
C SER A 50 -4.17 -13.35 24.73
N ARG A 51 -5.16 -12.48 24.97
CA ARG A 51 -5.94 -12.40 26.21
C ARG A 51 -7.34 -12.98 26.05
N GLU A 52 -7.60 -13.70 24.96
CA GLU A 52 -8.90 -14.28 24.61
C GLU A 52 -10.03 -13.24 24.47
N ARG A 53 -9.68 -11.96 24.27
CA ARG A 53 -10.62 -10.85 24.05
C ARG A 53 -10.90 -10.67 22.56
N TYR A 54 -11.44 -11.72 21.95
CA TYR A 54 -11.71 -11.77 20.50
C TYR A 54 -12.74 -10.73 20.07
N ASP A 55 -13.74 -10.46 20.90
CA ASP A 55 -14.76 -9.42 20.72
C ASP A 55 -14.12 -8.02 20.54
N VAL A 56 -13.16 -7.67 21.38
CA VAL A 56 -12.43 -6.39 21.31
C VAL A 56 -11.53 -6.35 20.09
N SER A 57 -10.87 -7.46 19.76
CA SER A 57 -10.03 -7.57 18.56
C SER A 57 -10.85 -7.39 17.27
N THR A 58 -12.04 -7.97 17.21
CA THR A 58 -12.99 -7.79 16.10
C THR A 58 -13.49 -6.36 16.03
N ALA A 59 -13.90 -5.76 17.15
CA ALA A 59 -14.35 -4.36 17.19
C ALA A 59 -13.25 -3.39 16.75
N LEU A 60 -12.01 -3.61 17.22
CA LEU A 60 -10.83 -2.86 16.81
C LEU A 60 -10.60 -2.98 15.30
N THR A 61 -10.66 -4.21 14.77
CA THR A 61 -10.48 -4.49 13.34
C THR A 61 -11.50 -3.76 12.49
N ILE A 62 -12.79 -3.86 12.84
CA ILE A 62 -13.86 -3.14 12.14
C ILE A 62 -13.63 -1.64 12.23
N GLY A 63 -13.29 -1.12 13.42
CA GLY A 63 -12.99 0.28 13.65
C GLY A 63 -11.85 0.80 12.78
N CYS A 64 -10.72 0.10 12.73
CA CYS A 64 -9.57 0.45 11.91
C CYS A 64 -9.91 0.45 10.41
N VAL A 65 -10.66 -0.54 9.93
CA VAL A 65 -11.09 -0.60 8.52
C VAL A 65 -12.04 0.55 8.17
N VAL A 66 -13.03 0.83 9.03
CA VAL A 66 -13.98 1.94 8.83
C VAL A 66 -13.25 3.28 8.84
N VAL A 67 -12.41 3.54 9.83
CA VAL A 67 -11.64 4.79 9.94
C VAL A 67 -10.69 4.97 8.76
N GLY A 68 -9.94 3.92 8.38
CA GLY A 68 -9.01 3.97 7.24
C GLY A 68 -9.73 4.22 5.91
N THR A 69 -10.90 3.61 5.72
CA THR A 69 -11.73 3.79 4.53
C THR A 69 -12.31 5.21 4.47
N LEU A 70 -12.90 5.69 5.57
CA LEU A 70 -13.44 7.06 5.65
C LEU A 70 -12.36 8.11 5.40
N PHE A 71 -11.19 7.95 6.01
CA PHE A 71 -10.08 8.88 5.82
C PHE A 71 -9.56 8.88 4.37
N SER A 72 -9.49 7.69 3.75
CA SER A 72 -9.19 7.54 2.31
C SER A 72 -10.19 8.30 1.44
N ILE A 73 -11.49 8.10 1.65
CA ILE A 73 -12.56 8.72 0.86
C ILE A 73 -12.52 10.25 1.02
N VAL A 74 -12.39 10.76 2.25
CA VAL A 74 -12.37 12.20 2.52
C VAL A 74 -11.17 12.86 1.83
N ARG A 75 -9.97 12.28 1.94
CA ARG A 75 -8.78 12.85 1.28
C ARG A 75 -8.85 12.74 -0.24
N GLU A 76 -9.35 11.63 -0.78
CA GLU A 76 -9.53 11.45 -2.22
C GLU A 76 -10.56 12.45 -2.79
N THR A 77 -11.65 12.69 -2.06
CA THR A 77 -12.66 13.71 -2.42
C THR A 77 -12.07 15.12 -2.41
N ARG A 78 -11.14 15.41 -1.49
CA ARG A 78 -10.43 16.70 -1.47
C ARG A 78 -9.45 16.82 -2.63
N LEU A 79 -8.79 15.72 -3.02
CA LEU A 79 -7.86 15.67 -4.13
C LEU A 79 -8.58 15.83 -5.48
N SER A 80 -9.74 15.18 -5.66
CA SER A 80 -10.52 15.24 -6.89
C SER A 80 -11.08 16.63 -7.21
N ARG A 81 -11.21 17.49 -6.18
CA ARG A 81 -11.62 18.90 -6.31
C ARG A 81 -10.48 19.84 -6.74
N ARG A 82 -9.23 19.37 -6.78
CA ARG A 82 -8.10 20.18 -7.27
C ARG A 82 -8.12 20.23 -8.80
N PRO A 83 -7.75 21.35 -9.42
CA PRO A 83 -7.60 21.42 -10.87
C PRO A 83 -6.62 20.33 -11.31
N ARG A 84 -7.12 19.39 -12.12
CA ARG A 84 -6.30 18.29 -12.64
C ARG A 84 -5.23 18.91 -13.53
N LEU A 85 -3.96 18.70 -13.18
CA LEU A 85 -2.86 18.94 -14.11
C LEU A 85 -3.17 18.14 -15.40
N GLU A 86 -3.26 18.87 -16.50
CA GLU A 86 -3.86 18.45 -17.76
C GLU A 86 -3.30 17.13 -18.32
N GLY A 87 -4.17 16.37 -18.99
CA GLY A 87 -3.84 15.59 -20.19
C GLY A 87 -2.79 14.47 -20.14
N GLY A 88 -2.40 13.96 -18.96
CA GLY A 88 -1.40 12.90 -18.85
C GLY A 88 -1.97 11.47 -18.98
N ASN A 89 -1.24 10.60 -19.70
CA ASN A 89 -1.51 9.17 -19.88
C ASN A 89 -1.94 8.48 -18.56
N THR A 90 -3.16 7.94 -18.52
CA THR A 90 -3.74 7.30 -17.32
C THR A 90 -3.21 5.88 -17.10
N PHE A 91 -2.54 5.28 -18.09
CA PHE A 91 -2.22 3.87 -18.13
C PHE A 91 -1.56 3.34 -16.84
N ILE A 92 -0.48 3.97 -16.37
CA ILE A 92 0.22 3.52 -15.15
C ILE A 92 -0.68 3.68 -13.91
N GLY A 93 -1.46 4.76 -13.83
CA GLY A 93 -2.42 4.95 -12.73
C GLY A 93 -3.53 3.90 -12.72
N ASP A 94 -4.00 3.47 -13.89
CA ASP A 94 -5.01 2.42 -14.01
C ASP A 94 -4.42 1.03 -13.69
N GLN A 95 -3.15 0.77 -14.05
CA GLN A 95 -2.42 -0.42 -13.60
C GLN A 95 -2.29 -0.46 -12.07
N VAL A 96 -1.91 0.65 -11.44
CA VAL A 96 -1.82 0.75 -9.97
C VAL A 96 -3.16 0.45 -9.30
N LYS A 97 -4.27 0.99 -9.83
CA LYS A 97 -5.62 0.69 -9.32
C LYS A 97 -5.98 -0.78 -9.49
N LEU A 98 -5.70 -1.36 -10.65
CA LEU A 98 -5.98 -2.77 -10.93
C LEU A 98 -5.20 -3.69 -9.98
N ILE A 99 -3.90 -3.46 -9.81
CA ILE A 99 -3.04 -4.19 -8.87
C ILE A 99 -3.59 -4.08 -7.45
N THR A 100 -3.95 -2.86 -7.02
CA THR A 100 -4.50 -2.62 -5.68
C THR A 100 -5.82 -3.35 -5.49
N ALA A 101 -6.75 -3.26 -6.45
CA ALA A 101 -8.03 -3.93 -6.42
C ALA A 101 -7.88 -5.45 -6.40
N PHE A 102 -6.95 -6.00 -7.19
CA PHE A 102 -6.64 -7.42 -7.20
C PHE A 102 -6.11 -7.90 -5.84
N CYS A 103 -5.14 -7.20 -5.24
CA CYS A 103 -4.57 -7.58 -3.94
C CYS A 103 -5.61 -7.50 -2.82
N ILE A 104 -6.43 -6.44 -2.79
CA ILE A 104 -7.52 -6.30 -1.81
C ILE A 104 -8.57 -7.40 -2.04
N GLY A 105 -8.98 -7.63 -3.29
CA GLY A 105 -9.96 -8.66 -3.65
C GLY A 105 -9.50 -10.05 -3.24
N ALA A 106 -8.23 -10.40 -3.48
CA ALA A 106 -7.63 -11.65 -3.04
C ALA A 106 -7.61 -11.76 -1.50
N GLY A 107 -7.18 -10.71 -0.79
CA GLY A 107 -7.18 -10.69 0.67
C GLY A 107 -8.58 -10.89 1.26
N LEU A 108 -9.60 -10.22 0.71
CA LEU A 108 -10.99 -10.38 1.11
C LEU A 108 -11.53 -11.78 0.80
N PHE A 109 -11.25 -12.30 -0.40
CA PHE A 109 -11.65 -13.64 -0.81
C PHE A 109 -11.14 -14.69 0.18
N PHE A 110 -9.85 -14.66 0.52
CA PHE A 110 -9.26 -15.60 1.48
C PHE A 110 -9.73 -15.34 2.92
N SER A 111 -10.01 -14.09 3.31
CA SER A 111 -10.55 -13.79 4.64
C SER A 111 -11.96 -14.34 4.86
N ILE A 112 -12.79 -14.40 3.81
CA ILE A 112 -14.19 -14.85 3.90
C ILE A 112 -14.32 -16.35 3.60
N LEU A 113 -13.73 -16.80 2.49
CA LEU A 113 -13.89 -18.17 2.02
C LEU A 113 -12.84 -19.12 2.57
N GLY A 114 -11.63 -18.64 2.89
CA GLY A 114 -10.55 -19.48 3.42
C GLY A 114 -10.98 -20.30 4.65
N PRO A 115 -11.52 -19.67 5.70
CA PRO A 115 -12.02 -20.37 6.87
C PRO A 115 -13.23 -21.26 6.55
N ARG A 116 -14.18 -20.76 5.75
CA ARG A 116 -15.43 -21.48 5.41
C ARG A 116 -15.20 -22.75 4.60
N LEU A 117 -14.14 -22.76 3.79
CA LEU A 117 -13.75 -23.91 2.97
C LEU A 117 -12.73 -24.81 3.67
N GLY A 118 -12.33 -24.50 4.91
CA GLY A 118 -11.30 -25.25 5.64
C GLY A 118 -9.90 -25.14 5.04
N LEU A 119 -9.66 -24.18 4.15
CA LEU A 119 -8.37 -24.00 3.46
C LEU A 119 -7.34 -23.30 4.35
N LEU A 120 -7.80 -22.47 5.29
CA LEU A 120 -6.96 -21.67 6.16
C LEU A 120 -7.55 -21.63 7.57
N PRO A 121 -6.76 -21.93 8.62
CA PRO A 121 -7.17 -21.60 9.99
C PRO A 121 -7.26 -20.08 10.15
N ASP A 122 -8.08 -19.59 11.09
CA ASP A 122 -8.30 -18.15 11.29
C ASP A 122 -6.98 -17.37 11.54
N ALA A 123 -6.02 -17.99 12.21
CA ALA A 123 -4.67 -17.47 12.42
C ALA A 123 -3.89 -17.22 11.10
N GLY A 124 -4.23 -17.93 10.02
CA GLY A 124 -3.63 -17.80 8.70
C GLY A 124 -4.06 -16.55 7.94
N ILE A 125 -5.19 -15.92 8.32
CA ILE A 125 -5.72 -14.74 7.63
C ILE A 125 -4.72 -13.57 7.67
N SER A 126 -4.11 -13.31 8.83
CA SER A 126 -3.10 -12.24 8.97
C SER A 126 -1.88 -12.46 8.06
N ILE A 127 -1.47 -13.70 7.87
CA ILE A 127 -0.35 -14.06 6.97
C ILE A 127 -0.73 -13.81 5.51
N VAL A 128 -1.97 -14.16 5.11
CA VAL A 128 -2.46 -13.85 3.75
C VAL A 128 -2.40 -12.35 3.48
N TRP A 129 -2.81 -11.52 4.44
CA TRP A 129 -2.69 -10.08 4.29
C TRP A 129 -1.24 -9.60 4.24
N GLY A 130 -0.33 -10.20 5.01
CA GLY A 130 1.11 -9.95 4.89
C GLY A 130 1.62 -10.18 3.47
N PHE A 131 1.28 -11.33 2.87
CA PHE A 131 1.63 -11.63 1.48
C PHE A 131 0.93 -10.72 0.47
N ALA A 132 -0.35 -10.37 0.68
CA ALA A 132 -1.07 -9.45 -0.18
C ALA A 132 -0.41 -8.05 -0.19
N TYR A 133 0.04 -7.57 0.97
CA TYR A 133 0.79 -6.32 1.09
C TYR A 133 2.18 -6.42 0.44
N ALA A 134 2.86 -7.56 0.59
CA ALA A 134 4.15 -7.79 -0.06
C ALA A 134 4.03 -7.76 -1.59
N VAL A 135 3.04 -8.46 -2.15
CA VAL A 135 2.76 -8.48 -3.60
C VAL A 135 2.37 -7.09 -4.08
N LEU A 136 1.48 -6.40 -3.37
CA LEU A 136 1.10 -5.02 -3.70
C LEU A 136 2.33 -4.11 -3.77
N ALA A 137 3.15 -4.09 -2.71
CA ALA A 137 4.35 -3.27 -2.67
C ALA A 137 5.35 -3.69 -3.76
N PHE A 138 5.56 -4.98 -4.00
CA PHE A 138 6.45 -5.45 -5.05
C PHE A 138 5.99 -4.99 -6.45
N MET A 139 4.71 -5.12 -6.75
CA MET A 139 4.13 -4.70 -8.03
C MET A 139 4.17 -3.18 -8.22
N LEU A 140 3.91 -2.41 -7.15
CA LEU A 140 4.17 -0.96 -7.15
C LEU A 140 5.68 -0.68 -7.34
N GLY A 141 6.55 -1.54 -6.82
CA GLY A 141 7.99 -1.50 -7.04
C GLY A 141 8.38 -1.54 -8.51
N VAL A 142 7.77 -2.46 -9.25
CA VAL A 142 8.01 -2.70 -10.68
C VAL A 142 7.42 -1.59 -11.54
N VAL A 143 6.19 -1.16 -11.24
CA VAL A 143 5.41 -0.24 -12.09
C VAL A 143 5.72 1.23 -11.78
N TYR A 144 6.17 1.53 -10.56
CA TYR A 144 6.19 2.89 -10.04
C TYR A 144 7.54 3.32 -9.47
N THR A 145 7.97 2.82 -8.30
CA THR A 145 9.27 3.21 -7.73
C THR A 145 9.97 2.09 -6.99
N ARG A 146 11.30 2.05 -7.10
CA ARG A 146 12.15 1.06 -6.42
C ARG A 146 11.98 1.04 -4.89
N GLU A 147 11.55 2.13 -4.27
CA GLU A 147 11.33 2.16 -2.82
C GLU A 147 10.23 1.17 -2.39
N TYR A 148 9.19 1.01 -3.22
CA TYR A 148 8.17 -0.01 -3.01
C TYR A 148 8.67 -1.43 -3.25
N LEU A 149 9.66 -1.62 -4.13
CA LEU A 149 10.28 -2.93 -4.36
C LEU A 149 10.99 -3.43 -3.08
N TYR A 150 11.83 -2.58 -2.48
CA TYR A 150 12.51 -2.90 -1.22
C TYR A 150 11.52 -3.11 -0.08
N ALA A 151 10.46 -2.31 -0.02
CA ALA A 151 9.37 -2.51 0.92
C ALA A 151 8.69 -3.87 0.72
N GLY A 152 8.39 -4.27 -0.52
CA GLY A 152 7.78 -5.57 -0.81
C GLY A 152 8.65 -6.74 -0.34
N VAL A 153 9.96 -6.66 -0.56
CA VAL A 153 10.92 -7.65 -0.05
C VAL A 153 10.93 -7.69 1.48
N ALA A 154 10.94 -6.53 2.14
CA ALA A 154 10.90 -6.45 3.60
C ALA A 154 9.59 -7.05 4.16
N ILE A 155 8.43 -6.69 3.60
CA ILE A 155 7.12 -7.22 4.02
C ILE A 155 7.05 -8.73 3.80
N PHE A 156 7.58 -9.23 2.68
CA PHE A 156 7.67 -10.65 2.41
C PHE A 156 8.51 -11.38 3.48
N ALA A 157 9.71 -10.87 3.77
CA ALA A 157 10.57 -11.44 4.80
C ALA A 157 9.90 -11.41 6.18
N GLY A 158 9.22 -10.32 6.53
CA GLY A 158 8.44 -10.20 7.76
C GLY A 158 7.26 -11.17 7.83
N SER A 159 6.61 -11.45 6.70
CA SER A 159 5.52 -12.43 6.60
C SER A 159 6.02 -13.85 6.81
N VAL A 160 7.14 -14.22 6.18
CA VAL A 160 7.81 -15.50 6.42
C VAL A 160 8.27 -15.63 7.88
N LEU A 161 8.84 -14.57 8.45
CA LEU A 161 9.24 -14.55 9.86
C LEU A 161 8.04 -14.73 10.79
N ALA A 162 6.91 -14.08 10.51
CA ALA A 162 5.68 -14.21 11.30
C ALA A 162 5.13 -15.65 11.31
N MET A 163 5.32 -16.41 10.23
CA MET A 163 4.94 -17.83 10.17
C MET A 163 5.72 -18.69 11.18
N LEU A 164 6.97 -18.32 11.49
CA LEU A 164 7.81 -19.02 12.46
C LEU A 164 7.43 -18.69 13.92
N PHE A 165 6.74 -17.58 14.14
CA PHE A 165 6.37 -17.07 15.47
C PHE A 165 4.88 -16.72 15.55
N PRO A 166 3.97 -17.72 15.47
CA PRO A 166 2.52 -17.50 15.37
C PRO A 166 1.96 -16.72 16.56
N LEU A 167 2.50 -16.90 17.78
CA LEU A 167 2.10 -16.16 18.97
C LEU A 167 2.41 -14.65 18.86
N TYR A 168 3.43 -14.28 18.10
CA TYR A 168 3.89 -12.89 17.95
C TYR A 168 3.57 -12.30 16.57
N MET A 169 2.74 -12.96 15.76
CA MET A 169 2.56 -12.62 14.35
C MET A 169 2.19 -11.15 14.14
N GLY A 170 1.30 -10.58 14.97
CA GLY A 170 0.85 -9.19 14.80
C GLY A 170 1.93 -8.17 15.17
N TYR A 171 2.79 -8.51 16.14
CA TYR A 171 3.95 -7.70 16.50
C TYR A 171 5.05 -7.71 15.43
N ILE A 172 5.07 -8.73 14.56
CA ILE A 172 5.99 -8.81 13.43
C ILE A 172 5.36 -8.15 12.20
N LEU A 173 4.18 -8.61 11.79
CA LEU A 173 3.49 -8.13 10.58
C LEU A 173 3.19 -6.63 10.64
N GLY A 174 2.76 -6.10 11.79
CA GLY A 174 2.43 -4.69 11.96
C GLY A 174 3.58 -3.76 11.56
N PRO A 175 4.77 -3.85 12.20
CA PRO A 175 5.95 -3.09 11.81
C PRO A 175 6.37 -3.26 10.36
N PHE A 176 6.46 -4.50 9.87
CA PHE A 176 6.92 -4.76 8.50
C PHE A 176 5.97 -4.19 7.44
N MET A 177 4.67 -4.47 7.56
CA MET A 177 3.64 -3.93 6.66
C MET A 177 3.49 -2.42 6.82
N GLY A 178 3.46 -1.95 8.07
CA GLY A 178 3.25 -0.55 8.41
C GLY A 178 4.37 0.35 7.89
N LEU A 179 5.61 0.07 8.29
CA LEU A 179 6.78 0.82 7.83
C LEU A 179 7.05 0.59 6.34
N GLY A 180 6.82 -0.63 5.85
CA GLY A 180 6.95 -0.98 4.44
C GLY A 180 6.07 -0.12 3.53
N LEU A 181 4.87 0.28 3.97
CA LEU A 181 4.05 1.23 3.20
C LEU A 181 4.34 2.70 3.53
N MET A 182 4.59 3.01 4.81
CA MET A 182 4.80 4.40 5.24
C MET A 182 6.05 5.02 4.64
N VAL A 183 7.18 4.31 4.64
CA VAL A 183 8.46 4.86 4.17
C VAL A 183 8.40 5.28 2.69
N PRO A 184 8.05 4.41 1.73
CA PRO A 184 7.93 4.81 0.32
C PRO A 184 6.81 5.83 0.12
N GLY A 185 5.71 5.75 0.88
CA GLY A 185 4.63 6.75 0.83
C GLY A 185 5.08 8.15 1.24
N LEU A 186 5.84 8.27 2.34
CA LEU A 186 6.40 9.54 2.81
C LEU A 186 7.44 10.10 1.83
N MET A 187 8.25 9.24 1.23
CA MET A 187 9.18 9.64 0.16
C MET A 187 8.41 10.20 -1.04
N GLY A 188 7.28 9.60 -1.38
CA GLY A 188 6.39 10.10 -2.43
C GLY A 188 5.75 11.45 -2.11
N GLU A 189 5.19 11.61 -0.90
CA GLU A 189 4.65 12.90 -0.47
C GLU A 189 5.72 14.01 -0.51
N ARG A 190 6.97 13.70 -0.12
CA ARG A 190 8.09 14.65 -0.20
C ARG A 190 8.43 15.04 -1.64
N ARG A 191 8.31 14.12 -2.61
CA ARG A 191 8.49 14.43 -4.04
C ARG A 191 7.41 15.39 -4.55
N VAL A 192 6.15 15.17 -4.17
CA VAL A 192 5.05 16.11 -4.53
C VAL A 192 5.33 17.51 -3.99
N ARG A 193 5.69 17.63 -2.71
CA ARG A 193 5.93 18.94 -2.08
C ARG A 193 7.02 19.72 -2.81
N LYS A 194 8.15 19.07 -3.13
CA LYS A 194 9.24 19.70 -3.89
C LYS A 194 8.80 20.19 -5.28
N LEU A 195 7.89 19.47 -5.95
CA LEU A 195 7.37 19.88 -7.25
C LEU A 195 6.42 21.08 -7.15
N VAL A 196 5.66 21.18 -6.06
CA VAL A 196 4.75 22.31 -5.81
C VAL A 196 5.53 23.55 -5.38
N ASP A 197 6.49 23.39 -4.45
CA ASP A 197 7.27 24.49 -3.89
C ASP A 197 8.32 25.04 -4.88
N GLY A 198 8.76 24.23 -5.86
CA GLY A 198 9.69 24.66 -6.92
C GLY A 198 9.04 25.36 -8.12
N HIS A 199 7.72 25.55 -8.09
CA HIS A 199 6.94 26.26 -9.11
C HIS A 199 6.18 27.47 -8.54
N ALA A 200 6.41 27.82 -7.28
CA ALA A 200 5.96 29.04 -6.62
C ALA A 200 7.13 30.04 -6.51
#